data_AF-A0AB74H4W4-F1
#
_entry.id   AF-A0AB74H4W4-F1
#
_cell.length_a   1.000
_cell.length_b   1.000
_cell.length_c   1.000
_cell.angle_alpha   90.00
_cell.angle_beta   90.00
_cell.angle_gamma   90.00
#
_symmetry.space_group_name_H-M   'P 1'
#
loop_
_entity.id
_entity.type
_entity.pdbx_description
1 polymer ?
#
loop_
_entity_poly.entity_id
_entity_poly.type
_entity_poly.pdbx_seq_one_letter_code
_entity_poly.pdbx_strand_id
1 'polypeptide(L)'
;MNENQRRQIWAMRRQGLGYGTIAQAVNLPRDAVRKFCSRRPELKGYGHVVQQMIEEQGYDYCLTCGTKLDHKLVGRPKKFCSNRCRAIWWRDNQSQHDKTKTAYDELTCQNCGRSFLSYANPTRKFCGHPCYIDYRFRKGVRNDNATQHGD
;
A
#
# COMPACT_ATOMS: atom_id res chain seq x y z
N MET A 1 -15.90 2.12 22.31
CA MET A 1 -15.40 2.12 20.91
C MET A 1 -13.91 2.43 20.90
N ASN A 2 -13.09 1.40 20.70
CA ASN A 2 -11.62 1.51 20.63
C ASN A 2 -11.13 1.94 19.24
N GLU A 3 -9.83 2.16 19.08
CA GLU A 3 -9.25 2.68 17.83
C GLU A 3 -9.36 1.69 16.65
N ASN A 4 -9.28 0.38 16.91
CA ASN A 4 -9.49 -0.64 15.87
C ASN A 4 -10.93 -0.63 15.36
N GLN A 5 -11.92 -0.55 16.25
CA GLN A 5 -13.33 -0.44 15.89
C GLN A 5 -13.61 0.84 15.10
N ARG A 6 -12.99 1.97 15.47
CA ARG A 6 -13.11 3.23 14.71
C ARG A 6 -12.58 3.06 13.28
N ARG A 7 -11.43 2.40 13.12
CA ARG A 7 -10.85 2.10 11.80
C ARG A 7 -11.74 1.18 10.97
N GLN A 8 -12.28 0.12 11.57
CA GLN A 8 -13.20 -0.80 10.90
C GLN A 8 -14.47 -0.10 10.43
N ILE A 9 -15.10 0.71 11.30
CA ILE A 9 -16.30 1.48 10.92
C ILE A 9 -16.00 2.39 9.73
N TRP A 10 -14.87 3.10 9.76
CA TRP A 10 -14.48 3.99 8.67
C TRP A 10 -14.26 3.23 7.35
N ALA A 11 -13.51 2.12 7.40
CA ALA A 11 -13.25 1.28 6.23
C ALA A 11 -14.54 0.72 5.63
N MET A 12 -15.44 0.21 6.46
CA MET A 12 -16.71 -0.36 6.00
C MET A 12 -17.67 0.71 5.45
N ARG A 13 -17.69 1.93 6.03
CA ARG A 13 -18.48 3.04 5.47
C ARG A 13 -17.99 3.43 4.08
N ARG A 14 -16.69 3.39 3.82
CA ARG A 14 -16.12 3.65 2.49
C ARG A 14 -16.47 2.61 1.44
N GLN A 15 -16.77 1.39 1.87
CA GLN A 15 -17.27 0.33 1.01
C GLN A 15 -18.79 0.40 0.81
N GLY A 16 -19.44 1.47 1.28
CA GLY A 16 -20.87 1.68 1.11
C GLY A 16 -21.74 0.94 2.12
N LEU A 17 -21.16 0.33 3.17
CA LEU A 17 -21.92 -0.46 4.13
C LEU A 17 -22.76 0.41 5.08
N GLY A 18 -23.97 -0.04 5.38
CA GLY A 18 -24.90 0.63 6.30
C GLY A 18 -24.55 0.43 7.77
N TYR A 19 -25.09 1.28 8.65
CA TYR A 19 -24.77 1.24 10.08
C TYR A 19 -25.10 -0.11 10.76
N GLY A 20 -26.16 -0.80 10.33
CA GLY A 20 -26.56 -2.09 10.88
C GLY A 20 -25.54 -3.20 10.59
N THR A 21 -25.14 -3.34 9.33
CA THR A 21 -24.11 -4.31 8.90
C THR A 21 -22.78 -4.05 9.60
N ILE A 22 -22.39 -2.78 9.71
CA ILE A 22 -21.15 -2.39 10.40
C ILE A 22 -21.23 -2.75 11.88
N ALA A 23 -22.34 -2.42 12.54
CA ALA A 23 -22.56 -2.68 13.95
C ALA A 23 -22.40 -4.16 14.31
N GLN A 24 -22.94 -5.04 13.47
CA GLN A 24 -22.77 -6.49 13.61
C GLN A 24 -21.30 -6.91 13.45
N ALA A 25 -20.61 -6.41 12.43
CA ALA A 25 -19.22 -6.79 12.16
C ALA A 25 -18.22 -6.32 13.24
N VAL A 26 -18.43 -5.14 13.83
CA VAL A 26 -17.52 -4.59 14.87
C VAL A 26 -17.98 -4.88 16.30
N ASN A 27 -19.06 -5.64 16.46
CA ASN A 27 -19.72 -5.96 17.72
C ASN A 27 -20.01 -4.71 18.58
N LEU A 28 -20.76 -3.76 18.00
CA LEU A 28 -21.20 -2.54 18.69
C LEU A 28 -22.70 -2.29 18.44
N PRO A 29 -23.39 -1.55 19.32
CA PRO A 29 -24.75 -1.09 19.05
C PRO A 29 -24.81 -0.23 17.78
N ARG A 30 -25.87 -0.41 16.99
CA ARG A 30 -26.12 0.38 15.77
C ARG A 30 -26.07 1.89 16.02
N ASP A 31 -26.59 2.34 17.16
CA ASP A 31 -26.54 3.76 17.52
C ASP A 31 -25.14 4.25 17.90
N ALA A 32 -24.25 3.39 18.42
CA ALA A 32 -22.86 3.76 18.63
C ALA A 32 -22.14 4.02 17.30
N VAL A 33 -22.39 3.17 16.29
CA VAL A 33 -21.89 3.36 14.92
C VAL A 33 -22.49 4.62 14.30
N ARG A 34 -23.81 4.82 14.39
CA ARG A 34 -24.47 6.04 13.90
C ARG A 34 -23.88 7.30 14.54
N LYS A 35 -23.73 7.34 15.87
CA LYS A 35 -23.19 8.49 16.61
C LYS A 35 -21.73 8.79 16.24
N PHE A 36 -20.95 7.75 15.92
CA PHE A 36 -19.61 7.92 15.39
C PHE A 36 -19.62 8.52 13.98
N CYS A 37 -20.49 8.02 13.10
CA CYS A 37 -20.61 8.52 11.73
C CYS A 37 -21.23 9.92 11.67
N SER A 38 -22.21 10.24 12.51
CA SER A 38 -22.92 11.53 12.48
C SER A 38 -22.04 12.71 12.86
N ARG A 39 -20.97 12.48 13.63
CA ARG A 39 -19.96 13.48 13.97
C ARG A 39 -18.95 13.74 12.84
N ARG A 40 -19.06 13.02 11.73
CA ARG A 40 -18.19 13.10 10.56
C ARG A 40 -19.09 13.29 9.33
N PRO A 41 -19.25 14.53 8.82
CA PRO A 41 -20.15 14.84 7.71
C PRO A 41 -20.00 13.89 6.52
N GLU A 42 -18.81 13.36 6.29
CA GLU A 42 -18.41 12.53 5.17
C GLU A 42 -18.84 11.07 5.32
N LEU A 43 -19.12 10.64 6.56
CA LEU A 43 -19.65 9.31 6.84
C LEU A 43 -21.16 9.33 7.08
N LYS A 44 -21.78 10.51 7.05
CA LYS A 44 -23.19 10.71 7.35
C LYS A 44 -24.03 10.42 6.10
N GLY A 45 -25.13 9.70 6.29
CA GLY A 45 -26.10 9.42 5.23
C GLY A 45 -26.15 7.94 4.85
N TYR A 46 -26.71 7.65 3.68
CA TYR A 46 -26.76 6.28 3.16
C TYR A 46 -25.37 5.78 2.77
N GLY A 47 -25.14 4.48 2.92
CA GLY A 47 -23.81 3.90 2.65
C GLY A 47 -23.36 4.10 1.21
N HIS A 48 -24.19 3.76 0.22
CA HIS A 48 -23.85 3.96 -1.19
C HIS A 48 -23.52 5.42 -1.54
N VAL A 49 -24.25 6.38 -0.96
CA VAL A 49 -23.98 7.82 -1.15
C VAL A 49 -22.62 8.20 -0.58
N VAL A 50 -22.29 7.71 0.62
CA VAL A 50 -20.96 7.93 1.23
C VAL A 50 -19.84 7.31 0.41
N GLN A 51 -20.06 6.11 -0.15
CA GLN A 51 -19.10 5.50 -1.05
C GLN A 51 -18.85 6.37 -2.29
N GLN A 52 -19.93 6.77 -2.98
CA GLN A 52 -19.84 7.61 -4.19
C GLN A 52 -19.13 8.95 -3.89
N MET A 53 -19.53 9.64 -2.81
CA MET A 53 -18.89 10.91 -2.42
C MET A 53 -17.39 10.75 -2.15
N ILE A 54 -16.97 9.64 -1.53
CA ILE A 54 -15.56 9.38 -1.21
C ILE A 54 -14.77 8.96 -2.46
N GLU A 55 -15.40 8.26 -3.40
CA GLU A 55 -14.80 7.92 -4.69
C GLU A 55 -14.58 9.18 -5.55
N GLU A 56 -15.53 10.12 -5.54
CA GLU A 56 -15.47 11.38 -6.30
C GLU A 56 -14.51 12.42 -5.68
N GLN A 57 -14.42 12.51 -4.35
CA GLN A 57 -13.62 13.53 -3.64
C GLN A 57 -12.13 13.17 -3.49
N GLY A 58 -11.70 11.96 -3.85
CA GLY A 58 -10.29 11.57 -3.81
C GLY A 58 -9.77 11.25 -2.39
N TYR A 59 -8.66 11.86 -1.98
CA TYR A 59 -7.90 11.46 -0.77
C TYR A 59 -7.98 12.47 0.39
N ASP A 60 -9.11 13.15 0.59
CA ASP A 60 -9.27 14.18 1.64
C ASP A 60 -9.06 13.70 3.08
N TYR A 61 -9.04 12.38 3.28
CA TYR A 61 -8.86 11.74 4.57
C TYR A 61 -7.81 10.64 4.51
N CYS A 62 -7.06 10.50 5.60
CA CYS A 62 -6.08 9.45 5.77
C CYS A 62 -6.73 8.08 5.59
N LEU A 63 -6.23 7.29 4.64
CA LEU A 63 -6.74 5.96 4.36
C LEU A 63 -6.67 4.99 5.55
N THR A 64 -5.85 5.31 6.56
CA THR A 64 -5.60 4.46 7.73
C THR A 64 -6.45 4.83 8.94
N CYS A 65 -6.46 6.11 9.31
CA CYS A 65 -7.06 6.59 10.56
C CYS A 65 -8.26 7.52 10.34
N GLY A 66 -8.53 7.92 9.09
CA GLY A 66 -9.64 8.82 8.76
C GLY A 66 -9.46 10.27 9.22
N THR A 67 -8.24 10.68 9.60
CA THR A 67 -7.92 12.09 9.88
C THR A 67 -7.94 12.89 8.59
N LYS A 68 -8.57 14.07 8.60
CA LYS A 68 -8.58 14.98 7.45
C LYS A 68 -7.15 15.34 7.04
N LEU A 69 -6.87 15.25 5.75
CA LEU A 69 -5.57 15.60 5.18
C LEU A 69 -5.57 17.05 4.72
N ASP A 70 -4.48 17.72 5.04
CA ASP A 70 -4.17 19.02 4.49
C ASP A 70 -3.39 18.85 3.18
N HIS A 71 -4.10 19.05 2.08
CA HIS A 71 -3.58 18.95 0.72
C HIS A 71 -2.90 20.26 0.34
N LYS A 72 -1.67 20.15 -0.20
CA LYS A 72 -1.05 21.29 -0.88
C LYS A 72 -1.82 21.54 -2.18
N LEU A 73 -1.98 22.80 -2.56
CA LEU A 73 -2.63 23.21 -3.82
C LEU A 73 -1.94 22.63 -5.06
N VAL A 74 -0.66 22.29 -4.95
CA VAL A 74 0.15 21.74 -6.05
C VAL A 74 0.82 20.44 -5.61
N GLY A 75 0.85 19.47 -6.53
CA GLY A 75 1.54 18.20 -6.37
C GLY A 75 0.59 17.02 -6.11
N ARG A 76 1.18 15.85 -5.86
CA ARG A 76 0.40 14.62 -5.64
C ARG A 76 -0.38 14.72 -4.33
N PRO A 77 -1.69 14.43 -4.33
CA PRO A 77 -2.49 14.45 -3.11
C PRO A 77 -1.95 13.45 -2.08
N LYS A 78 -1.88 13.88 -0.82
CA LYS A 78 -1.51 13.00 0.29
C LYS A 78 -2.57 11.92 0.45
N LYS A 79 -2.14 10.71 0.80
CA LYS A 79 -3.06 9.60 1.15
C LYS A 79 -3.05 9.25 2.64
N PHE A 80 -2.05 9.75 3.37
CA PHE A 80 -1.80 9.42 4.77
C PHE A 80 -1.39 10.66 5.55
N CYS A 81 -1.80 10.74 6.82
CA CYS A 81 -1.43 11.85 7.70
C CYS A 81 -0.01 11.70 8.27
N SER A 82 0.58 10.50 8.20
CA SER A 82 1.91 10.20 8.74
C SER A 82 2.53 8.95 8.11
N ASN A 83 3.85 8.80 8.24
CA ASN A 83 4.57 7.59 7.85
C ASN A 83 4.07 6.34 8.60
N ARG A 84 3.69 6.48 9.88
CA ARG A 84 3.07 5.41 10.66
C ARG A 84 1.78 4.92 10.01
N CYS A 85 0.89 5.84 9.61
CA CYS A 85 -0.37 5.48 8.96
C CYS A 85 -0.14 4.80 7.61
N ARG A 86 0.82 5.30 6.82
CA ARG A 86 1.23 4.68 5.56
C ARG A 86 1.71 3.23 5.77
N ALA A 87 2.57 2.99 6.76
CA ALA A 87 3.10 1.66 7.04
C ALA A 87 2.00 0.66 7.48
N ILE A 88 1.10 1.09 8.37
CA ILE A 88 -0.06 0.30 8.80
C ILE A 88 -0.92 -0.08 7.60
N TRP A 89 -1.28 0.89 6.76
CA TRP A 89 -2.11 0.65 5.59
C TRP A 89 -1.43 -0.30 4.61
N TRP A 90 -0.12 -0.12 4.36
CA TRP A 90 0.57 -1.03 3.44
C TRP A 90 0.68 -2.45 3.96
N ARG A 91 0.86 -2.65 5.27
CA ARG A 91 0.85 -3.98 5.89
C ARG A 91 -0.54 -4.63 5.78
N ASP A 92 -1.60 -3.86 6.04
CA ASP A 92 -2.96 -4.41 6.09
C ASP A 92 -3.53 -4.64 4.66
N ASN A 93 -3.01 -3.93 3.65
CA ASN A 93 -3.46 -4.00 2.25
C ASN A 93 -2.41 -4.63 1.30
N GLN A 94 -1.50 -5.47 1.78
CA GLN A 94 -0.46 -6.09 0.93
C GLN A 94 -1.03 -6.88 -0.24
N SER A 95 -2.20 -7.53 -0.07
CA SER A 95 -2.87 -8.29 -1.13
C SER A 95 -3.40 -7.43 -2.27
N GLN A 96 -3.59 -6.12 -2.06
CA GLN A 96 -3.99 -5.18 -3.10
C GLN A 96 -2.80 -4.65 -3.90
N HIS A 97 -1.57 -5.03 -3.53
CA HIS A 97 -0.39 -4.70 -4.31
C HIS A 97 -0.38 -5.54 -5.59
N ASP A 98 -0.78 -4.92 -6.69
CA ASP A 98 -0.77 -5.53 -8.00
C ASP A 98 0.68 -5.75 -8.47
N LYS A 99 1.17 -6.97 -8.26
CA LYS A 99 2.49 -7.42 -8.70
C LYS A 99 2.63 -7.44 -10.22
N THR A 100 1.53 -7.47 -10.97
CA THR A 100 1.55 -7.48 -12.44
C THR A 100 1.78 -6.09 -13.03
N LYS A 101 1.45 -5.03 -12.27
CA LYS A 101 1.76 -3.62 -12.62
C LYS A 101 3.12 -3.16 -12.14
N THR A 102 3.84 -4.00 -11.42
CA THR A 102 5.22 -3.72 -11.01
C THR A 102 6.14 -4.40 -12.00
N ALA A 103 7.15 -3.67 -12.48
CA ALA A 103 8.10 -4.12 -13.49
C ALA A 103 8.96 -5.27 -12.95
N TYR A 104 8.38 -6.46 -12.83
CA TYR A 104 9.10 -7.69 -12.52
C TYR A 104 9.46 -8.37 -13.82
N ASP A 105 10.75 -8.39 -14.13
CA ASP A 105 11.29 -9.14 -15.25
C ASP A 105 11.75 -10.51 -14.75
N GLU A 106 11.31 -11.59 -15.40
CA GLU A 106 11.89 -12.91 -15.15
C GLU A 106 13.23 -13.01 -15.89
N LEU A 107 14.29 -13.22 -15.13
CA LEU A 107 15.66 -13.27 -15.62
C LEU A 107 16.34 -14.58 -15.22
N THR A 108 17.33 -15.01 -15.99
CA THR A 108 18.15 -16.18 -15.67
C THR A 108 19.45 -15.76 -15.01
N CYS A 109 19.78 -16.35 -13.86
CA CYS A 109 21.03 -16.06 -13.16
C CYS A 109 22.24 -16.57 -13.94
N GLN A 110 23.20 -15.69 -14.23
CA GLN A 110 24.43 -16.03 -14.97
C GLN A 110 25.38 -16.96 -14.20
N ASN A 111 25.20 -17.12 -12.87
CA ASN A 111 26.02 -18.05 -12.10
C ASN A 111 25.41 -19.44 -11.94
N CYS A 112 24.16 -19.51 -11.50
CA CYS A 112 23.51 -20.78 -11.12
C CYS A 112 22.45 -21.26 -12.13
N GLY A 113 22.16 -20.48 -13.17
CA GLY A 113 21.19 -20.83 -14.22
C GLY A 113 19.72 -20.82 -13.80
N ARG A 114 19.40 -20.52 -12.54
CA ARG A 114 18.01 -20.48 -12.06
C ARG A 114 17.29 -19.22 -12.53
N SER A 115 16.01 -19.34 -12.88
CA SER A 115 15.17 -18.16 -13.10
C SER A 115 14.85 -17.45 -11.78
N PHE A 116 14.71 -16.13 -11.84
CA PHE A 116 14.34 -15.29 -10.70
C PHE A 116 13.63 -14.03 -11.19
N LEU A 117 12.79 -13.44 -10.34
CA LEU A 117 12.12 -12.17 -10.63
C LEU A 117 12.98 -10.99 -10.20
N SER A 118 13.19 -10.03 -11.10
CA SER A 118 13.93 -8.80 -10.85
C SER A 118 12.98 -7.60 -10.80
N TYR A 119 12.95 -6.89 -9.68
CA TYR A 119 12.14 -5.68 -9.53
C TYR A 119 12.81 -4.47 -10.17
N ALA A 120 12.15 -3.86 -11.16
CA ALA A 120 12.53 -2.62 -11.84
C ALA A 120 14.00 -2.60 -12.29
N ASN A 121 14.56 -3.78 -12.61
CA ASN A 121 15.94 -3.93 -13.06
C ASN A 121 16.06 -5.11 -14.05
N PRO A 122 15.69 -4.90 -15.33
CA PRO A 122 15.79 -5.94 -16.37
C PRO A 122 17.24 -6.37 -16.64
N THR A 123 18.23 -5.58 -16.22
CA THR A 123 19.66 -5.85 -16.48
C THR A 123 20.34 -6.67 -15.37
N ARG A 124 19.59 -7.13 -14.37
CA ARG A 124 20.16 -7.84 -13.23
C ARG A 124 20.73 -9.21 -13.64
N LYS A 125 22.02 -9.42 -13.39
CA LYS A 125 22.75 -10.62 -13.83
C LYS A 125 22.64 -11.82 -12.87
N PHE A 126 22.38 -11.57 -11.58
CA PHE A 126 22.45 -12.60 -10.54
C PHE A 126 21.21 -12.61 -9.65
N CYS A 127 20.73 -13.81 -9.29
CA CYS A 127 19.56 -14.00 -8.43
C CYS A 127 19.78 -13.51 -6.99
N GLY A 128 21.03 -13.29 -6.57
CA GLY A 128 21.37 -12.80 -5.25
C GLY A 128 22.86 -12.50 -5.09
N HIS A 129 23.20 -11.88 -3.96
CA HIS A 129 24.57 -11.55 -3.60
C HIS A 129 25.52 -12.76 -3.59
N PRO A 130 25.13 -13.95 -3.09
CA PRO A 130 26.01 -15.12 -3.13
C PRO A 130 26.43 -15.53 -4.55
N CYS A 131 25.50 -15.48 -5.51
CA CYS A 131 25.80 -15.80 -6.91
C CYS A 131 26.71 -14.76 -7.57
N TYR A 132 26.62 -13.49 -7.17
CA TYR A 132 27.56 -12.45 -7.61
C TYR A 132 28.97 -12.72 -7.09
N ILE A 133 29.13 -13.04 -5.80
CA ILE A 133 30.44 -13.31 -5.19
C ILE A 133 31.08 -14.54 -5.81
N ASP A 134 30.33 -15.63 -5.95
CA ASP A 134 30.83 -16.89 -6.49
C ASP A 134 31.26 -16.75 -7.96
N TYR A 135 30.45 -16.07 -8.78
CA TYR A 135 30.78 -15.80 -10.17
C TYR A 135 32.02 -14.91 -10.33
N ARG A 136 32.16 -13.87 -9.49
CA ARG A 136 33.25 -12.89 -9.61
C ARG A 136 34.58 -13.36 -9.02
N PHE A 137 34.53 -14.11 -7.92
CA PHE A 137 35.74 -14.39 -7.12
C PHE A 137 36.10 -15.86 -6.98
N ARG A 138 35.18 -16.81 -7.26
CA ARG A 138 35.43 -18.25 -7.04
C ARG A 138 35.61 -19.05 -8.33
N LYS A 139 34.98 -18.64 -9.43
CA LYS A 139 35.32 -19.14 -10.78
C LYS A 139 36.41 -18.22 -11.33
N GLY A 140 37.64 -18.70 -11.48
CA GLY A 140 38.85 -17.91 -11.76
C GLY A 140 38.93 -17.13 -13.09
N VAL A 141 37.81 -16.58 -13.60
CA VAL A 141 37.78 -15.73 -14.79
C VAL A 141 37.82 -14.27 -14.33
N ARG A 142 39.01 -13.67 -14.37
CA ARG A 142 39.19 -12.22 -14.20
C ARG A 142 38.64 -11.51 -15.44
N ASN A 143 37.46 -10.92 -15.34
CA ASN A 143 36.90 -9.99 -16.34
C ASN A 143 36.74 -8.59 -15.75
N ASP A 144 37.79 -8.07 -15.12
CA ASP A 144 37.83 -6.68 -14.68
C ASP A 144 38.33 -5.81 -15.85
N ASN A 145 37.41 -5.27 -16.65
CA ASN A 145 37.65 -3.97 -17.28
C ASN A 145 36.98 -2.93 -16.39
N ALA A 146 37.78 -2.06 -15.77
CA ALA A 146 37.29 -0.98 -14.93
C ALA A 146 36.35 -0.08 -15.75
N THR A 147 35.15 0.20 -15.22
CA THR A 147 34.29 1.27 -15.72
C THR A 147 34.99 2.61 -15.47
N GLN A 148 35.43 3.28 -16.53
CA GLN A 148 36.17 4.56 -16.47
C GLN A 148 35.31 5.79 -16.15
N HIS A 149 34.07 5.62 -15.69
CA HIS A 149 33.19 6.74 -15.37
C HIS A 149 32.57 6.56 -13.98
N GLY A 150 33.16 7.28 -13.03
CA GLY A 150 32.55 7.63 -11.76
C GLY A 150 32.93 9.07 -11.47
N ASP A 151 31.97 9.98 -11.64
CA ASP A 151 32.01 11.35 -11.10
C ASP A 151 32.00 11.34 -9.57
#